data_AF-A0A8T7CPY0-F1
#
_entry.id   AF-A0A8T7CPY0-F1
#
_cell.length_a   1.000
_cell.length_b   1.000
_cell.length_c   1.000
_cell.angle_alpha   90.00
_cell.angle_beta   90.00
_cell.angle_gamma   90.00
#
_symmetry.space_group_name_H-M   'P 1'
#
loop_
_entity.id
_entity.type
_entity.pdbx_description
1 polymer ?
#
loop_
_entity_poly.entity_id
_entity_poly.type
_entity_poly.pdbx_seq_one_letter_code
_entity_poly.pdbx_strand_id
1 'polypeptide(L)'
;MSDNPEYQFNTRAVRAGQRRTAEGEHSEPIFTTSSYVFGSAAEAAARFSGDEQGNIYSRFTNPTVRTFEERLAALEGGERCVATASGMAAILATCLGLLKSG
;
A
#
# COMPACT_ATOMS: atom_id res chain seq x y z
N MET A 1 7.70 21.26 14.80
CA MET A 1 8.88 20.63 15.43
C MET A 1 8.45 19.26 15.93
N SER A 2 8.71 18.18 15.20
CA SER A 2 9.99 17.47 15.12
C SER A 2 10.35 16.84 16.47
N ASP A 3 9.98 15.56 16.63
CA ASP A 3 10.60 14.52 17.46
C ASP A 3 9.56 13.43 17.74
N ASN A 4 9.17 12.68 16.71
CA ASN A 4 8.72 11.32 16.97
C ASN A 4 10.01 10.49 16.92
N PRO A 5 10.51 9.96 18.05
CA PRO A 5 11.74 9.18 18.02
C PRO A 5 11.54 8.08 17.00
N GLU A 6 12.42 8.02 15.99
CA GLU A 6 12.35 6.98 14.99
C GLU A 6 12.42 5.65 15.74
N TYR A 7 11.29 4.94 15.77
CA TYR A 7 11.18 3.70 16.50
C TYR A 7 12.29 2.75 16.01
N GLN A 8 12.90 2.00 16.92
CA GLN A 8 13.92 1.03 16.52
C GLN A 8 13.33 -0.03 15.57
N PHE A 9 14.21 -0.70 14.82
CA PHE A 9 13.85 -1.68 13.79
C PHE A 9 12.78 -2.68 14.25
N ASN A 10 12.96 -3.29 15.42
CA ASN A 10 12.02 -4.29 15.94
C ASN A 10 10.63 -3.72 16.23
N THR A 11 10.53 -2.48 16.70
CA THR A 11 9.25 -1.81 16.92
C THR A 11 8.56 -1.51 15.59
N ARG A 12 9.31 -1.03 14.58
CA ARG A 12 8.79 -0.80 13.23
C ARG A 12 8.32 -2.09 12.57
N ALA A 13 9.06 -3.18 12.72
CA ALA A 13 8.72 -4.49 12.17
C ALA A 13 7.35 -4.99 12.68
N VAL A 14 6.99 -4.63 13.91
CA VAL A 14 5.70 -5.00 14.51
C VAL A 14 4.59 -3.99 14.18
N ARG A 15 4.90 -2.70 14.07
CA ARG A 15 3.87 -1.63 14.10
C ARG A 15 3.73 -0.79 12.84
N ALA A 16 4.76 -0.70 12.00
CA ALA A 16 4.71 0.15 10.81
C ALA A 16 3.62 -0.32 9.84
N GLY A 17 2.96 0.64 9.19
CA GLY A 17 1.87 0.42 8.23
C GLY A 17 0.52 0.01 8.83
N GLN A 18 0.43 -0.26 10.15
CA GLN A 18 -0.83 -0.68 10.76
C GLN A 18 -1.88 0.46 10.73
N ARG A 19 -3.06 0.16 10.18
CA ARG A 19 -4.24 1.03 10.20
C ARG A 19 -5.44 0.24 10.69
N ARG A 20 -5.97 0.59 11.86
CA ARG A 20 -7.16 -0.05 12.42
C ARG A 20 -8.40 0.39 11.67
N THR A 21 -9.35 -0.53 11.50
CA THR A 21 -10.68 -0.20 11.00
C THR A 21 -11.55 0.40 12.10
N ALA A 22 -12.82 0.66 11.78
CA ALA A 22 -13.80 1.14 12.75
C ALA A 22 -14.03 0.16 13.91
N GLU A 23 -13.69 -1.13 13.75
CA GLU A 23 -13.84 -2.16 14.79
C GLU A 23 -12.75 -2.08 15.89
N GLY A 24 -11.66 -1.33 15.66
CA GLY A 24 -10.61 -1.15 16.66
C GLY A 24 -9.78 -2.42 16.93
N GLU A 25 -9.70 -3.32 15.95
CA GLU A 25 -9.04 -4.60 16.08
C GLU A 25 -7.52 -4.52 16.35
N HIS A 26 -6.97 -5.56 16.98
CA HIS A 26 -5.53 -5.68 17.22
C HIS A 26 -4.76 -6.19 16.00
N SER A 27 -5.31 -7.20 15.32
CA SER A 27 -4.70 -7.83 14.14
C SER A 27 -5.10 -7.09 12.88
N GLU A 28 -4.20 -7.02 11.90
CA GLU A 28 -4.53 -6.45 10.59
C GLU A 28 -5.63 -7.27 9.90
N PRO A 29 -6.74 -6.64 9.46
CA PRO A 29 -7.77 -7.35 8.72
C PRO A 29 -7.29 -7.83 7.35
N ILE A 30 -7.88 -8.94 6.90
CA ILE A 30 -7.66 -9.49 5.55
C ILE A 30 -8.80 -9.04 4.65
N PHE A 31 -8.53 -8.07 3.77
CA PHE A 31 -9.49 -7.52 2.82
C PHE A 31 -9.54 -8.38 1.54
N THR A 32 -10.20 -9.56 1.61
CA THR A 32 -10.40 -10.47 0.48
C THR A 32 -11.51 -10.02 -0.46
N THR A 33 -11.29 -8.90 -1.15
CA THR A 33 -12.20 -8.37 -2.17
C THR A 33 -11.46 -8.04 -3.46
N SER A 34 -12.14 -8.09 -4.59
CA SER A 34 -11.60 -7.65 -5.88
C SER A 34 -11.78 -6.15 -6.10
N SER A 35 -12.89 -5.56 -5.65
CA SER A 35 -13.29 -4.17 -5.94
C SER A 35 -13.91 -3.49 -4.72
N TYR A 36 -14.12 -2.18 -4.82
CA TYR A 36 -14.64 -1.33 -3.75
C TYR A 36 -15.86 -0.55 -4.24
N VAL A 37 -16.77 -0.26 -3.32
CA VAL A 37 -17.97 0.54 -3.59
C VAL A 37 -17.67 2.02 -3.58
N PHE A 38 -18.47 2.79 -4.33
CA PHE A 38 -18.46 4.25 -4.35
C PHE A 38 -19.83 4.76 -3.91
N GLY A 39 -19.87 5.86 -3.18
CA GLY A 39 -21.11 6.54 -2.79
C GLY A 39 -21.80 7.26 -3.96
N SER A 40 -21.05 7.58 -5.03
CA SER A 40 -21.62 8.16 -6.26
C SER A 40 -20.76 7.89 -7.50
N ALA A 41 -21.33 8.10 -8.69
CA ALA A 41 -20.57 8.05 -9.94
C ALA A 41 -19.50 9.15 -10.03
N ALA A 42 -19.76 10.32 -9.43
CA ALA A 42 -18.80 11.42 -9.36
C ALA A 42 -17.58 11.04 -8.50
N GLU A 43 -17.80 10.40 -7.35
CA GLU A 43 -16.72 9.88 -6.50
C GLU A 43 -15.88 8.82 -7.22
N ALA A 44 -16.53 7.91 -7.97
CA ALA A 44 -15.82 6.94 -8.78
C ALA A 44 -14.89 7.66 -9.79
N ALA A 45 -15.43 8.62 -10.55
CA ALA A 45 -14.64 9.39 -11.52
C ALA A 45 -13.46 10.13 -10.86
N ALA A 46 -13.68 10.79 -9.72
CA ALA A 46 -12.65 11.49 -8.98
C ALA A 46 -11.51 10.54 -8.55
N ARG A 47 -11.84 9.35 -8.02
CA ARG A 47 -10.81 8.36 -7.65
C ARG A 47 -10.04 7.82 -8.84
N PHE A 48 -10.71 7.49 -9.95
CA PHE A 48 -10.05 7.00 -11.15
C PHE A 48 -9.12 8.04 -11.80
N SER A 49 -9.47 9.32 -11.70
CA SER A 49 -8.63 10.43 -12.20
C SER A 49 -7.43 10.75 -11.30
N GLY A 50 -7.47 10.32 -10.04
CA GLY A 50 -6.46 10.65 -9.02
C GLY A 50 -6.75 11.93 -8.23
N ASP A 51 -7.85 12.64 -8.51
CA ASP A 51 -8.28 13.83 -7.78
C ASP A 51 -8.64 13.51 -6.31
N GLU A 52 -9.16 12.30 -6.06
CA GLU A 52 -9.40 11.77 -4.72
C GLU A 52 -8.63 10.48 -4.46
N GLN A 53 -8.07 10.34 -3.26
CA GLN A 53 -7.45 9.08 -2.84
C GLN A 53 -8.52 8.06 -2.44
N GLY A 54 -8.31 6.80 -2.79
CA GLY A 54 -9.18 5.72 -2.37
C GLY A 54 -8.78 4.39 -2.98
N ASN A 55 -9.41 3.31 -2.50
CA ASN A 55 -9.30 2.03 -3.17
C ASN A 55 -10.26 1.97 -4.36
N ILE A 56 -9.82 1.32 -5.43
CA ILE A 56 -10.61 1.16 -6.67
C ILE A 56 -10.72 -0.32 -7.00
N TYR A 57 -9.57 -0.99 -7.16
CA TYR A 57 -9.50 -2.39 -7.54
C TYR A 57 -8.24 -3.04 -6.97
N SER A 58 -8.37 -4.26 -6.43
CA SER A 58 -7.29 -4.94 -5.68
C SER A 58 -6.06 -5.30 -6.50
N ARG A 59 -6.12 -5.21 -7.84
CA ARG A 59 -4.92 -5.35 -8.69
C ARG A 59 -3.85 -4.30 -8.39
N PHE A 60 -4.24 -3.09 -7.96
CA PHE A 60 -3.32 -1.98 -7.71
C PHE A 60 -3.60 -1.22 -6.39
N THR A 61 -4.73 -1.46 -5.72
CA THR A 61 -5.03 -0.90 -4.39
C THR A 61 -5.73 -1.92 -3.49
N ASN A 62 -5.10 -2.34 -2.39
CA ASN A 62 -5.72 -3.17 -1.37
C ASN A 62 -5.17 -2.82 0.03
N PRO A 63 -6.02 -2.61 1.08
CA PRO A 63 -5.54 -2.22 2.41
C PRO A 63 -4.58 -3.23 3.07
N THR A 64 -4.82 -4.52 2.89
CA THR A 64 -3.93 -5.56 3.44
C THR A 64 -2.57 -5.51 2.76
N VAL A 65 -2.54 -5.38 1.44
CA VAL A 65 -1.29 -5.24 0.65
C VAL A 65 -0.55 -3.94 1.00
N ARG A 66 -1.27 -2.83 1.13
CA ARG A 66 -0.70 -1.53 1.51
C ARG A 66 0.02 -1.59 2.86
N THR A 67 -0.52 -2.30 3.84
CA THR A 67 0.12 -2.45 5.15
C THR A 67 1.50 -3.12 5.01
N PHE A 68 1.59 -4.15 4.16
CA PHE A 68 2.87 -4.80 3.85
C PHE A 68 3.84 -3.85 3.15
N GLU A 69 3.37 -3.12 2.13
CA GLU A 69 4.19 -2.15 1.39
C GLU A 69 4.73 -1.04 2.30
N GLU A 70 3.88 -0.41 3.10
CA GLU A 70 4.27 0.65 4.04
C GLU A 70 5.27 0.15 5.09
N ARG A 71 5.07 -1.07 5.59
CA ARG A 71 5.99 -1.68 6.55
C ARG A 71 7.35 -1.96 5.92
N LEU A 72 7.38 -2.57 4.74
CA LEU A 72 8.65 -2.91 4.08
C LEU A 72 9.42 -1.64 3.66
N ALA A 73 8.71 -0.63 3.13
CA ALA A 73 9.29 0.68 2.85
C ALA A 73 9.92 1.29 4.11
N ALA A 74 9.20 1.25 5.23
CA ALA A 74 9.74 1.72 6.50
C ALA A 74 10.98 0.92 6.93
N LEU A 75 11.00 -0.41 6.83
CA LEU A 75 12.15 -1.20 7.27
C LEU A 75 13.41 -0.98 6.41
N GLU A 76 13.25 -0.73 5.12
CA GLU A 76 14.34 -0.47 4.18
C GLU A 76 14.78 1.01 4.11
N GLY A 77 14.05 1.92 4.79
CA GLY A 77 14.29 3.35 4.69
C GLY A 77 13.90 3.95 3.33
N GLY A 78 13.06 3.26 2.56
CA GLY A 78 12.55 3.72 1.28
C GLY A 78 11.29 4.57 1.41
N GLU A 79 11.07 5.48 0.45
CA GLU A 79 9.87 6.34 0.44
C GLU A 79 8.58 5.56 0.15
N ARG A 80 8.68 4.47 -0.63
CA ARG A 80 7.58 3.66 -1.14
C ARG A 80 8.02 2.22 -1.35
N CYS A 81 7.05 1.30 -1.34
CA CYS A 81 7.21 -0.09 -1.76
C CYS A 81 6.01 -0.47 -2.63
N VAL A 82 6.19 -1.42 -3.55
CA VAL A 82 5.13 -2.01 -4.36
C VAL A 82 5.22 -3.52 -4.25
N ALA A 83 4.15 -4.15 -3.78
CA ALA A 83 4.07 -5.60 -3.67
C ALA A 83 3.83 -6.21 -5.04
N THR A 84 4.44 -7.36 -5.29
CA THR A 84 4.23 -8.13 -6.52
C THR A 84 3.98 -9.61 -6.19
N ALA A 85 3.45 -10.35 -7.17
CA ALA A 85 3.08 -11.75 -6.97
C ALA A 85 4.29 -12.68 -6.71
N SER A 86 5.50 -12.28 -7.08
CA SER A 86 6.74 -13.04 -6.86
C SER A 86 7.97 -12.15 -6.91
N GLY A 87 9.10 -12.64 -6.38
CA GLY A 87 10.38 -11.91 -6.47
C GLY A 87 10.80 -11.62 -7.91
N MET A 88 10.59 -12.57 -8.84
CA MET A 88 10.88 -12.35 -10.25
C MET A 88 9.95 -11.32 -10.90
N ALA A 89 8.69 -11.22 -10.44
CA ALA A 89 7.79 -10.17 -10.91
C ALA A 89 8.24 -8.77 -10.46
N ALA A 90 8.80 -8.63 -9.25
CA ALA A 90 9.38 -7.36 -8.79
C ALA A 90 10.55 -6.91 -9.69
N ILE A 91 11.47 -7.83 -9.99
CA ILE A 91 12.62 -7.56 -10.86
C ILE A 91 12.12 -7.20 -12.27
N LEU A 92 11.22 -8.00 -12.83
CA LEU A 92 10.68 -7.79 -14.17
C LEU A 92 9.94 -6.45 -14.29
N ALA A 93 9.07 -6.12 -13.34
CA ALA A 93 8.32 -4.85 -13.34
C ALA A 93 9.25 -3.64 -13.28
N THR A 94 10.33 -3.73 -12.51
CA THR A 94 11.37 -2.69 -12.43
C THR A 94 12.05 -2.50 -13.79
N CYS A 95 12.46 -3.60 -14.43
CA CYS A 95 13.08 -3.55 -15.76
C CYS A 95 12.11 -2.99 -16.81
N LEU A 96 10.87 -3.47 -16.87
CA LEU A 96 9.89 -3.01 -17.85
C LEU A 96 9.44 -1.56 -17.63
N GLY A 97 9.47 -1.07 -16.39
CA GLY A 97 9.14 0.31 -16.06
C GLY A 97 10.25 1.32 -16.39
N LEU A 98 11.52 0.88 -16.40
CA LEU A 98 12.68 1.76 -16.56
C LEU A 98 13.43 1.58 -17.89
N LEU A 99 13.31 0.43 -18.54
CA LEU A 99 14.04 0.10 -19.76
C LEU A 99 13.11 0.08 -20.97
N LYS A 100 13.70 0.30 -22.15
CA LYS A 100 13.06 0.16 -23.47
C LYS A 100 14.00 -0.56 -24.43
N SER A 101 13.49 -0.92 -25.60
CA SER A 101 14.35 -1.38 -26.70
C SER A 101 15.25 -0.23 -27.16
N GLY A 102 16.56 -0.50 -27.26
CA GLY A 102 17.64 0.36 -27.76
C GLY A 102 17.33 1.85 -27.89
#